data_AF-A0A5K1ECY3-F1
#
_entry.id   AF-A0A5K1ECY3-F1
#
_cell.length_a   1.000
_cell.length_b   1.000
_cell.length_c   1.000
_cell.angle_alpha   90.00
_cell.angle_beta   90.00
_cell.angle_gamma   90.00
#
_symmetry.space_group_name_H-M   'P 1'
#
loop_
_entity.id
_entity.type
_entity.pdbx_description
1 polymer ?
#
loop_
_entity_poly.entity_id
_entity_poly.type
_entity_poly.pdbx_seq_one_letter_code
_entity_poly.pdbx_strand_id
1 'polypeptide(L)' 'AEEGEEDDEIKQLFNISKRKSKKTERTAEETAMVVEQFMARLEVAAEEDAELNRQAKPAINKLKLMPMLTEVLS' A
#
# COMPACT_ATOMS: atom_id res chain seq x y z
N ALA A 1 -25.91 1.27 47.07
CA ALA A 1 -26.03 0.39 45.89
C ALA A 1 -25.51 1.18 44.72
N GLU A 2 -24.20 1.10 44.50
CA GLU A 2 -23.39 1.87 43.54
C GLU A 2 -22.33 0.90 42.99
N GLU A 3 -22.74 -0.34 42.71
CA GLU A 3 -21.87 -1.41 42.18
C GLU A 3 -22.24 -1.76 40.72
N GLY A 4 -23.16 -1.00 40.12
CA GLY A 4 -23.67 -1.24 38.76
C GLY A 4 -23.05 -0.37 37.68
N GLU A 5 -22.38 0.73 38.02
CA GLU A 5 -21.83 1.68 37.04
C GLU A 5 -20.42 1.29 36.55
N GLU A 6 -19.61 0.69 37.42
CA GLU A 6 -18.24 0.27 37.08
C GLU A 6 -18.21 -0.88 36.06
N ASP A 7 -19.14 -1.83 36.13
CA ASP A 7 -19.19 -3.00 35.24
C ASP A 7 -19.61 -2.62 33.80
N ASP A 8 -20.42 -1.57 33.65
CA ASP A 8 -20.82 -1.04 32.35
C ASP A 8 -19.70 -0.22 31.69
N GLU A 9 -18.93 0.56 32.46
CA GLU A 9 -17.74 1.25 31.94
C GLU A 9 -16.67 0.26 31.44
N ILE A 10 -16.42 -0.80 32.21
CA ILE A 10 -15.46 -1.85 31.83
C ILE A 10 -15.92 -2.57 30.55
N LYS A 11 -17.22 -2.92 30.44
CA LYS A 11 -17.77 -3.51 29.21
C LYS A 11 -17.65 -2.58 28.00
N GLN A 12 -17.83 -1.27 28.17
CA GLN A 12 -17.63 -0.31 27.08
C GLN A 12 -16.16 -0.28 26.62
N LEU A 13 -15.19 -0.30 27.53
CA LEU A 13 -13.76 -0.37 27.22
C LEU A 13 -13.37 -1.65 26.45
N PHE A 14 -13.92 -2.81 26.86
CA PHE A 14 -13.71 -4.08 26.14
C PHE A 14 -14.41 -4.12 24.76
N ASN A 15 -15.56 -3.45 24.61
CA ASN A 15 -16.26 -3.36 23.33
C ASN A 15 -15.57 -2.41 22.34
N ILE A 16 -14.95 -1.33 22.82
CA ILE A 16 -14.10 -0.45 22.00
C ILE A 16 -12.87 -1.22 21.51
N SER A 17 -12.30 -2.08 22.36
CA SER A 17 -11.17 -2.94 22.01
C SER A 17 -11.50 -3.98 20.94
N LYS A 18 -12.74 -4.49 20.89
CA LYS A 18 -13.20 -5.40 19.82
C LYS A 18 -13.43 -4.70 18.47
N ARG A 19 -13.78 -3.41 18.45
CA ARG A 19 -13.96 -2.63 17.21
C ARG A 19 -12.65 -2.32 16.48
N LYS A 20 -11.51 -2.39 17.17
CA LYS A 20 -10.16 -2.18 16.59
C LYS A 20 -9.64 -3.35 15.73
N SER A 21 -10.39 -4.46 15.63
CA SER A 21 -9.94 -5.67 14.93
C SER A 21 -10.25 -5.73 13.43
N LYS A 22 -10.88 -4.69 12.85
CA LYS A 22 -10.89 -4.56 11.39
C LYS A 22 -9.46 -4.31 10.95
N LYS A 23 -8.86 -5.28 10.25
CA LYS A 23 -7.66 -5.06 9.43
C LYS A 23 -7.92 -3.77 8.65
N THR A 24 -7.26 -2.69 9.00
CA THR A 24 -7.39 -1.41 8.30
C THR A 24 -6.90 -1.67 6.89
N GLU A 25 -7.84 -1.80 5.96
CA GLU A 25 -7.56 -1.66 4.55
C GLU A 25 -6.85 -0.32 4.36
N ARG A 26 -5.85 -0.28 3.47
CA ARG A 26 -5.15 0.98 3.14
C ARG A 26 -6.18 2.05 2.82
N THR A 27 -5.98 3.26 3.30
CA THR A 27 -6.88 4.35 2.91
C THR A 27 -6.74 4.63 1.41
N ALA A 28 -7.70 5.37 0.85
CA ALA A 28 -7.64 5.77 -0.55
C ALA A 28 -6.37 6.60 -0.82
N GLU A 29 -5.99 7.47 0.12
CA GLU A 29 -4.78 8.30 0.03
C GLU A 29 -3.50 7.46 0.08
N GLU A 30 -3.42 6.49 1.00
CA GLU A 30 -2.28 5.58 1.09
C GLU A 30 -2.13 4.74 -0.19
N THR A 31 -3.26 4.29 -0.74
CA THR A 31 -3.30 3.55 -2.00
C THR A 31 -2.84 4.42 -3.17
N ALA A 32 -3.35 5.66 -3.26
CA ALA A 32 -2.98 6.61 -4.29
C ALA A 32 -1.47 6.93 -4.24
N MET A 33 -0.92 7.14 -3.03
CA MET A 33 0.51 7.41 -2.84
C MET A 33 1.38 6.25 -3.33
N VAL A 34 1.00 5.00 -3.04
CA VAL A 34 1.73 3.81 -3.51
C VAL A 34 1.68 3.70 -5.02
N VAL A 35 0.51 3.92 -5.62
CA VAL A 35 0.34 3.91 -7.09
C VAL A 35 1.18 5.00 -7.74
N GLU A 36 1.13 6.23 -7.24
CA GLU A 36 1.90 7.36 -7.77
C GLU A 36 3.40 7.09 -7.72
N GLN A 37 3.91 6.58 -6.58
CA GLN A 37 5.30 6.20 -6.45
C GLN A 37 5.71 5.12 -7.46
N PHE A 38 4.84 4.15 -7.71
CA PHE A 38 5.11 3.08 -8.68
C PHE A 38 5.11 3.60 -10.11
N MET A 39 4.15 4.46 -10.46
CA MET A 39 4.06 5.12 -11.76
C MET A 39 5.32 5.95 -12.06
N ALA A 40 5.81 6.73 -11.09
CA ALA A 40 7.05 7.49 -11.25
C ALA A 40 8.26 6.59 -11.54
N ARG A 41 8.37 5.43 -10.89
CA ARG A 41 9.46 4.46 -11.16
C ARG A 41 9.35 3.82 -12.54
N LEU A 42 8.13 3.50 -12.98
CA LEU A 42 7.89 2.97 -14.32
C LEU A 42 8.23 3.98 -15.42
N GLU A 43 7.92 5.25 -15.19
CA GLU A 43 8.20 6.32 -16.15
C GLU A 43 9.70 6.51 -16.36
N VAL A 44 10.48 6.57 -15.27
CA VAL A 44 11.95 6.61 -15.35
C VAL A 44 12.50 5.39 -16.09
N ALA A 45 12.05 4.18 -15.74
CA ALA A 45 12.51 2.96 -16.41
C ALA A 45 12.16 2.95 -17.90
N ALA A 46 11.00 3.52 -18.29
CA ALA A 46 10.59 3.63 -19.68
C ALA A 46 11.45 4.62 -20.47
N GLU A 47 11.81 5.77 -19.88
CA GLU A 47 12.70 6.76 -20.50
C GLU A 47 14.12 6.20 -20.67
N GLU A 48 14.68 5.59 -19.62
CA GLU A 48 16.01 4.96 -19.67
C GLU A 48 16.08 3.83 -20.71
N ASP A 49 15.07 2.95 -20.74
CA ASP A 49 15.01 1.87 -21.73
C ASP A 49 14.85 2.43 -23.16
N ALA A 50 14.11 3.53 -23.35
CA ALA A 50 14.01 4.17 -24.65
C ALA A 50 15.37 4.70 -25.13
N GLU A 51 16.16 5.29 -24.24
CA GLU A 51 17.50 5.77 -24.54
C GLU A 51 18.49 4.61 -24.80
N LEU A 52 18.44 3.54 -24.00
CA LEU A 52 19.24 2.33 -24.24
C LEU A 52 18.92 1.71 -25.61
N ASN A 53 17.63 1.63 -25.97
CA ASN A 53 17.21 1.16 -27.28
C ASN A 53 17.77 2.04 -28.42
N ARG A 54 17.75 3.37 -28.27
CA ARG A 54 18.37 4.30 -29.24
C ARG A 54 19.87 4.07 -29.40
N GLN A 55 20.55 3.71 -28.32
CA GLN A 55 21.98 3.38 -28.32
C GLN A 55 22.27 1.93 -28.74
N ALA A 56 21.27 1.16 -29.18
CA ALA A 56 21.36 -0.28 -29.48
C ALA A 56 21.93 -1.13 -28.32
N LYS A 57 21.68 -0.70 -27.08
CA LYS A 57 22.04 -1.42 -25.86
C LYS A 57 20.83 -2.18 -25.31
N PRO A 58 21.04 -3.27 -24.55
CA PRO A 58 19.93 -3.99 -23.92
C PRO A 58 19.13 -3.11 -22.97
N ALA A 59 17.83 -2.97 -23.23
CA ALA A 59 16.86 -2.25 -22.42
C ALA A 59 16.10 -3.25 -21.52
N ILE A 60 16.52 -3.37 -20.26
CA ILE A 60 16.02 -4.39 -19.32
C ILE A 60 15.40 -3.80 -18.06
N ASN A 61 15.35 -2.46 -17.92
CA ASN A 61 14.94 -1.83 -16.68
C ASN A 61 13.44 -2.00 -16.42
N LYS A 62 12.59 -1.89 -17.46
CA LYS A 62 11.17 -2.24 -17.35
C LYS A 62 10.96 -3.71 -16.95
N LEU A 63 11.74 -4.63 -17.52
CA LEU A 63 11.64 -6.07 -17.21
C LEU A 63 11.99 -6.37 -15.76
N LYS A 64 12.99 -5.68 -15.19
CA LYS A 64 13.35 -5.83 -13.77
C LYS A 64 12.24 -5.39 -12.81
N LEU A 65 11.37 -4.48 -13.22
CA LEU A 65 10.24 -4.00 -12.40
C LEU A 65 9.01 -4.92 -12.49
N MET A 66 8.95 -5.84 -13.46
CA MET A 66 7.79 -6.73 -13.68
C MET A 66 7.40 -7.58 -12.47
N PRO A 67 8.32 -8.19 -11.70
CA PRO A 67 7.94 -8.98 -10.52
C PRO A 67 7.22 -8.12 -9.48
N MET A 68 7.75 -6.92 -9.21
CA MET A 68 7.16 -5.98 -8.26
C MET A 68 5.82 -5.44 -8.77
N LEU A 69 5.71 -5.10 -10.06
CA LEU A 69 4.45 -4.65 -10.66
C LEU A 69 3.36 -5.72 -10.54
N THR A 70 3.73 -6.98 -10.80
CA THR A 70 2.80 -8.10 -10.71
C THR A 70 2.31 -8.29 -9.28
N GLU A 71 3.21 -8.20 -8.28
CA GLU A 71 2.85 -8.28 -6.87
C GLU A 71 1.89 -7.16 -6.44
N VAL A 72 2.10 -5.93 -6.94
CA VAL A 72 1.25 -4.77 -6.60
C VAL A 72 -0.15 -4.87 -7.23
N LEU A 73 -0.29 -5.49 -8.41
CA LEU A 73 -1.55 -5.57 -9.16
C LEU A 73 -2.35 -6.87 -8.94
N SER A 74 -1.81 -7.85 -8.21
CA SER A 74 -2.47 -9.14 -7.93
C SER A 74 -3.33 -9.08 -6.67
#